data_AF-A0A377FWL7-F1
#
_entry.id   AF-A0A377FWL7-F1
#
_cell.length_a   1.000
_cell.length_b   1.000
_cell.length_c   1.000
_cell.angle_alpha   90.00
_cell.angle_beta   90.00
_cell.angle_gamma   90.00
#
_symmetry.space_group_name_H-M   'P 1'
#
loop_
_entity.id
_entity.type
_entity.pdbx_description
1 polymer ?
#
loop_
_entity_poly.entity_id
_entity_poly.type
_entity_poly.pdbx_seq_one_letter_code
_entity_poly.pdbx_strand_id
1 'polypeptide(L)'
;MFVYIPIDGLFYIGLALIALISYPIAHLVMRIGKTVNGAFYALVAVSLGLFFWLVIWFDEAARQRDMGTIPVVFNFAFAVLLYATFVALSYFVLRAVYRRTQVNR
;
A
#
# COMPACT_ATOMS: atom_id res chain seq x y z
N MET A 1 -19.49 -21.97 9.60
CA MET A 1 -19.84 -20.58 9.94
C MET A 1 -19.12 -19.69 8.94
N PHE A 2 -19.82 -19.09 7.98
CA PHE A 2 -19.18 -18.17 7.03
C PHE A 2 -18.91 -16.84 7.77
N VAL A 3 -17.65 -16.43 7.84
CA VAL A 3 -17.28 -15.14 8.43
C VAL A 3 -17.70 -14.05 7.44
N TYR A 4 -18.70 -13.24 7.81
CA TYR A 4 -19.08 -12.07 7.04
C TYR A 4 -18.02 -10.99 7.26
N ILE A 5 -17.28 -10.64 6.21
CA ILE A 5 -16.31 -9.55 6.25
C ILE A 5 -17.01 -8.29 5.72
N PRO A 6 -17.13 -7.22 6.52
CA PRO A 6 -17.70 -5.97 6.04
C PRO A 6 -16.81 -5.37 4.95
N ILE A 7 -17.40 -4.55 4.08
CA ILE A 7 -16.71 -3.93 2.94
C ILE A 7 -15.52 -3.06 3.40
N ASP A 8 -15.66 -2.38 4.53
CA ASP A 8 -14.59 -1.62 5.18
C ASP A 8 -13.41 -2.54 5.53
N GLY A 9 -13.69 -3.73 6.06
CA GLY A 9 -12.68 -4.72 6.38
C GLY A 9 -11.92 -5.18 5.13
N LEU A 10 -12.63 -5.42 4.02
CA LEU A 10 -12.01 -5.77 2.74
C LEU A 10 -11.14 -4.64 2.20
N PHE A 11 -11.54 -3.39 2.38
CA PHE A 11 -10.75 -2.22 2.00
C PHE A 11 -9.42 -2.13 2.77
N TYR A 12 -9.45 -2.34 4.09
CA TYR A 12 -8.23 -2.37 4.91
C TYR A 12 -7.32 -3.56 4.59
N ILE A 13 -7.90 -4.72 4.28
CA ILE A 13 -7.13 -5.87 3.78
C ILE A 13 -6.48 -5.51 2.43
N GLY A 14 -7.20 -4.84 1.54
CA GLY A 14 -6.66 -4.31 0.29
C GLY A 14 -5.45 -3.40 0.51
N LEU A 15 -5.52 -2.46 1.46
CA LEU A 15 -4.39 -1.59 1.81
C LEU A 15 -3.17 -2.38 2.29
N ALA A 16 -3.38 -3.42 3.10
CA ALA A 16 -2.30 -4.30 3.55
C ALA A 16 -1.69 -5.10 2.37
N LEU A 17 -2.52 -5.56 1.43
CA LEU A 17 -2.06 -6.26 0.23
C LEU A 17 -1.22 -5.36 -0.68
N ILE A 18 -1.53 -4.06 -0.77
CA ILE A 18 -0.71 -3.10 -1.52
C ILE A 18 0.72 -3.09 -0.97
N ALA A 19 0.89 -3.03 0.36
CA ALA A 19 2.20 -3.10 0.99
C ALA A 19 2.87 -4.45 0.68
N LEU A 20 2.13 -5.56 0.82
CA LEU A 20 2.64 -6.90 0.58
C LEU A 20 3.13 -7.13 -0.86
N ILE A 21 2.49 -6.51 -1.86
CA ILE A 21 2.84 -6.65 -3.28
C ILE A 21 3.96 -5.68 -3.68
N SER A 22 3.90 -4.43 -3.21
CA SER A 22 4.85 -3.38 -3.62
C SER A 22 6.24 -3.56 -3.00
N TYR A 23 6.36 -4.06 -1.77
CA TYR A 23 7.66 -4.28 -1.11
C TYR A 23 8.55 -5.31 -1.83
N PRO A 24 8.06 -6.50 -2.22
CA PRO A 24 8.84 -7.45 -3.01
C PRO A 24 9.35 -6.88 -4.33
N ILE A 25 8.52 -6.10 -5.04
CA ILE A 25 8.90 -5.46 -6.30
C ILE A 25 10.00 -4.43 -6.05
N ALA A 26 9.82 -3.56 -5.04
CA ALA A 26 10.83 -2.58 -4.64
C ALA A 26 12.16 -3.25 -4.27
N HIS A 27 12.11 -4.33 -3.51
CA HIS A 27 13.28 -5.09 -3.11
C HIS A 27 13.98 -5.76 -4.30
N LEU A 28 13.23 -6.30 -5.27
CA LEU A 28 13.78 -6.84 -6.51
C LEU A 28 14.51 -5.74 -7.31
N VAL A 29 13.89 -4.57 -7.45
CA VAL A 29 14.51 -3.40 -8.10
C VAL A 29 15.78 -2.97 -7.35
N MET A 30 15.77 -2.99 -6.01
CA MET A 30 16.95 -2.66 -5.20
C MET A 30 18.11 -3.64 -5.45
N ARG A 31 17.82 -4.93 -5.62
CA ARG A 31 18.84 -5.96 -5.91
C ARG A 31 19.48 -5.77 -7.28
N ILE A 32 18.69 -5.40 -8.29
CA ILE A 32 19.15 -5.24 -9.67
C ILE A 32 19.86 -3.89 -9.85
N GLY A 33 19.20 -2.80 -9.46
CA GLY A 33 19.70 -1.44 -9.67
C GLY A 33 20.74 -0.98 -8.64
N LYS A 34 20.91 -1.69 -7.52
CA LYS A 34 21.78 -1.32 -6.39
C LYS A 34 21.56 0.11 -5.87
N THR A 35 20.37 0.67 -6.04
CA THR A 35 20.03 2.03 -5.58
C THR A 35 18.77 2.00 -4.72
N VAL A 36 18.82 2.74 -3.60
CA VAL A 36 17.67 2.91 -2.69
C VAL A 36 16.58 3.73 -3.37
N ASN A 37 16.98 4.79 -4.09
CA ASN A 37 16.03 5.69 -4.74
C ASN A 37 15.24 4.98 -5.84
N GLY A 38 15.89 4.13 -6.67
CA GLY A 38 15.19 3.34 -7.69
C GLY A 38 14.17 2.38 -7.09
N ALA A 39 14.55 1.70 -6.00
CA ALA A 39 13.65 0.83 -5.25
C ALA A 39 12.45 1.59 -4.66
N PHE A 40 12.70 2.77 -4.10
CA PHE A 40 11.65 3.61 -3.53
C PHE A 40 10.69 4.14 -4.61
N TYR A 41 11.19 4.63 -5.75
CA TYR A 41 10.32 5.06 -6.84
C TYR A 41 9.48 3.91 -7.41
N ALA A 42 10.05 2.72 -7.53
CA ALA A 42 9.30 1.53 -7.93
C ALA A 42 8.20 1.17 -6.91
N LEU A 43 8.52 1.22 -5.60
CA LEU A 43 7.54 1.02 -4.52
C LEU A 43 6.38 2.01 -4.63
N VAL A 44 6.70 3.30 -4.77
CA VAL A 44 5.70 4.37 -4.87
C VAL A 44 4.86 4.20 -6.11
N ALA A 45 5.45 3.99 -7.29
CA ALA A 45 4.71 3.83 -8.54
C ALA A 45 3.73 2.65 -8.49
N VAL A 46 4.18 1.49 -8.02
CA VAL A 46 3.34 0.29 -7.91
C VAL A 46 2.26 0.48 -6.87
N SER A 47 2.64 0.93 -5.66
CA SER A 47 1.69 1.08 -4.56
C SER A 47 0.64 2.15 -4.84
N LEU A 48 1.01 3.25 -5.52
CA LEU A 48 0.10 4.32 -5.89
C LEU A 48 -0.91 3.84 -6.93
N GLY A 49 -0.46 3.09 -7.95
CA GLY A 49 -1.36 2.50 -8.94
C GLY A 49 -2.38 1.56 -8.32
N LEU A 50 -1.93 0.66 -7.43
CA LEU A 50 -2.83 -0.24 -6.69
C LEU A 50 -3.75 0.52 -5.73
N PHE A 51 -3.28 1.61 -5.12
CA PHE A 51 -4.07 2.44 -4.22
C PHE A 51 -5.23 3.12 -4.96
N PHE A 52 -4.96 3.73 -6.11
CA PHE A 52 -6.03 4.31 -6.94
C PHE A 52 -7.04 3.25 -7.39
N TRP A 53 -6.56 2.10 -7.82
CA TRP A 53 -7.44 0.99 -8.19
C TRP A 53 -8.32 0.54 -7.02
N LEU A 54 -7.75 0.41 -5.81
CA LEU A 54 -8.48 0.02 -4.61
C LEU A 54 -9.53 1.07 -4.20
N VAL A 55 -9.20 2.37 -4.30
CA VAL A 55 -10.13 3.46 -4.00
C VAL A 55 -11.32 3.45 -4.96
N ILE A 56 -11.08 3.29 -6.26
CA ILE A 56 -12.15 3.20 -7.28
C ILE A 56 -13.04 1.98 -7.01
N TRP A 57 -12.42 0.83 -6.69
CA TRP A 57 -13.16 -0.37 -6.34
C TRP A 57 -14.03 -0.20 -5.09
N PHE A 58 -13.49 0.42 -4.04
CA PHE A 58 -14.21 0.65 -2.79
C PHE A 58 -15.38 1.62 -2.97
N ASP A 59 -15.19 2.70 -3.73
CA ASP A 59 -16.23 3.68 -4.05
C ASP A 59 -17.42 3.03 -4.77
N GLU A 60 -17.14 2.19 -5.77
CA GLU A 60 -18.16 1.42 -6.50
C GLU A 60 -18.88 0.43 -5.60
N ALA A 61 -18.13 -0.33 -4.79
CA ALA A 61 -18.70 -1.32 -3.91
C ALA A 61 -19.50 -0.69 -2.75
N ALA A 62 -19.10 0.49 -2.28
CA ALA A 62 -19.82 1.28 -1.28
C ALA A 62 -21.17 1.78 -1.81
N ARG A 63 -21.22 2.25 -3.08
CA ARG A 63 -22.48 2.60 -3.75
C ARG A 63 -23.44 1.41 -3.85
N GLN A 64 -22.94 0.24 -4.22
CA GLN A 64 -23.77 -0.97 -4.36
C GLN A 64 -24.34 -1.49 -3.03
N ARG A 65 -23.80 -1.04 -1.89
CA ARG A 65 -24.23 -1.41 -0.55
C ARG A 65 -24.96 -0.28 0.17
N ASP A 66 -25.33 0.79 -0.53
CA ASP A 66 -25.97 1.98 0.00
C ASP A 66 -25.24 2.56 1.22
N MET A 67 -23.91 2.47 1.20
CA MET A 67 -23.09 2.97 2.29
C MET A 67 -23.16 4.49 2.30
N GLY A 68 -23.50 5.07 3.46
CA GLY A 68 -23.63 6.52 3.60
C GLY A 68 -22.32 7.25 3.25
N THR A 69 -22.45 8.48 2.72
CA THR A 69 -21.31 9.30 2.27
C THR A 69 -20.29 9.58 3.40
N ILE A 70 -20.77 9.79 4.63
CA ILE A 70 -19.90 10.08 5.78
C ILE A 70 -18.90 8.92 6.03
N PRO A 71 -19.36 7.66 6.22
CA PRO A 71 -18.47 6.50 6.29
C PRO A 71 -17.45 6.39 5.14
N VAL A 72 -17.86 6.64 3.89
CA VAL A 72 -16.96 6.56 2.73
C VAL A 72 -15.84 7.60 2.83
N VAL A 73 -16.17 8.86 3.12
CA VAL A 73 -15.20 9.94 3.26
C VAL A 73 -14.22 9.68 4.41
N PHE A 74 -14.70 9.15 5.54
CA PHE A 74 -13.83 8.79 6.66
C PHE A 74 -12.85 7.66 6.29
N ASN A 75 -13.32 6.61 5.61
CA ASN A 75 -12.45 5.54 5.14
C ASN A 75 -11.38 6.05 4.15
N PHE A 76 -11.74 6.97 3.24
CA PHE A 76 -10.76 7.58 2.34
C PHE A 76 -9.73 8.45 3.07
N ALA A 77 -10.17 9.31 3.99
CA ALA A 77 -9.26 10.14 4.78
C ALA A 77 -8.26 9.27 5.56
N PHE A 78 -8.75 8.20 6.19
CA PHE A 78 -7.92 7.27 6.93
C PHE A 78 -6.99 6.46 6.03
N ALA A 79 -7.44 6.03 4.85
CA ALA A 79 -6.60 5.34 3.86
C ALA A 79 -5.46 6.23 3.35
N VAL A 80 -5.72 7.52 3.09
CA VAL A 80 -4.68 8.48 2.70
C VAL A 80 -3.64 8.64 3.80
N LEU A 81 -4.06 8.75 5.06
CA LEU A 81 -3.15 8.82 6.21
C LEU A 81 -2.30 7.56 6.34
N LEU A 82 -2.91 6.37 6.22
CA LEU A 82 -2.21 5.09 6.24
C LEU A 82 -1.22 4.96 5.09
N TYR A 83 -1.62 5.34 3.87
CA TYR A 83 -0.76 5.29 2.70
C TYR A 83 0.43 6.23 2.83
N ALA A 84 0.22 7.48 3.28
CA ALA A 84 1.30 8.42 3.53
C ALA A 84 2.29 7.90 4.58
N THR A 85 1.77 7.33 5.67
CA THR A 85 2.59 6.70 6.72
C THR A 85 3.38 5.52 6.16
N PHE A 86 2.74 4.67 5.36
CA PHE A 86 3.39 3.55 4.68
C PHE A 86 4.53 4.00 3.77
N VAL A 87 4.33 5.02 2.93
CA VAL A 87 5.37 5.56 2.04
C VAL A 87 6.54 6.11 2.85
N ALA A 88 6.27 6.89 3.89
CA ALA A 88 7.30 7.44 4.77
C ALA A 88 8.14 6.34 5.42
N LEU A 89 7.49 5.35 6.05
CA LEU A 89 8.16 4.21 6.68
C LEU A 89 8.94 3.37 5.66
N SER A 90 8.40 3.17 4.47
CA SER A 90 9.04 2.38 3.42
C SER A 90 10.38 2.93 2.98
N TYR A 91 10.53 4.25 2.94
CA TYR A 91 11.83 4.87 2.67
C TYR A 91 12.88 4.51 3.74
N PHE A 92 12.52 4.61 5.02
CA PHE A 92 13.42 4.26 6.12
C PHE A 92 13.77 2.76 6.12
N VAL A 93 12.79 1.89 5.86
CA VAL A 93 13.00 0.44 5.78
C VAL A 93 13.93 0.09 4.62
N LEU A 94 13.68 0.60 3.42
CA LEU A 94 14.54 0.34 2.25
C LEU A 94 15.97 0.83 2.49
N ARG A 95 16.14 2.00 3.09
CA ARG A 95 17.47 2.53 3.45
C ARG A 95 18.18 1.63 4.48
N ALA A 96 17.47 1.13 5.48
CA ALA A 96 18.03 0.22 6.48
C ALA A 96 18.44 -1.13 5.87
N VAL A 97 17.59 -1.71 5.01
CA VAL A 97 17.89 -2.97 4.31
C VAL A 97 19.11 -2.81 3.41
N TYR A 98 19.18 -1.74 2.62
CA TYR A 98 20.31 -1.48 1.73
C TYR A 98 21.65 -1.39 2.49
N ARG A 99 21.68 -0.68 3.61
CA ARG A 99 22.88 -0.60 4.48
C ARG A 99 23.33 -1.97 4.95
N ARG A 100 22.40 -2.84 5.37
CA ARG A 100 22.73 -4.21 5.79
C ARG A 100 23.25 -5.07 4.64
N THR A 101 22.70 -4.92 3.44
CA THR A 101 23.16 -5.67 2.26
C THR A 101 24.58 -5.30 1.83
N GLN A 102 25.00 -4.04 2.03
CA GLN A 102 26.38 -3.60 1.71
C GLN A 102 27.40 -4.09 2.75
N VAL A 103 27.03 -4.24 4.02
CA VAL A 103 27.94 -4.72 5.08
C VAL A 103 28.20 -6.24 4.98
N ASN A 104 27.25 -7.01 4.44
CA ASN A 104 27.37 -8.46 4.28
C ASN A 104 28.00 -8.91 2.94
N ARG A 105 28.51 -7.97 2.12
CA ARG A 105 29.25 -8.25 0.88
C ARG A 105 30.73 -8.00 1.09
#